data_AF-A0A8D3DVP4-F1
#
_entry.id   AF-A0A8D3DVP4-F1
#
_cell.length_a   1.000
_cell.length_b   1.000
_cell.length_c   1.000
_cell.angle_alpha   90.00
_cell.angle_beta   90.00
_cell.angle_gamma   90.00
#
_symmetry.space_group_name_H-M   'P 1'
#
loop_
_entity.id
_entity.type
_entity.pdbx_description
1 polymer ?
#
loop_
_entity_poly.entity_id
_entity_poly.type
_entity_poly.pdbx_seq_one_letter_code
_entity_poly.pdbx_strand_id
1 'polypeptide(L)'
;MTCITGKLFCDWLSRVIKDERSINPRQRDRQAERRGLVSVGVRKVNKQYFPFGRTAIMSYCENTIKKMLPKTYLRKHVAHEIYVAKTCFKNIEPMMDKYVYNDGTKKDLMSLTGTLPVMFDDETYNIPICLWLEENYPQSAPICYVRPTREMVILRGDYTSSNGQVQLPYLEEWKSGECDLVTLLQVMQFMFGDFPPVWMQPRSEPERASCQQQFHRQPEVLAKRDGSSYLSVPRDDGQPFLQEHETNC
;
A
#
# COMPACT_ATOMS: atom_id res chain seq x y z
N MET A 1 -12.62 -33.89 -4.17
CA MET A 1 -12.75 -32.99 -5.33
C MET A 1 -11.35 -32.60 -5.74
N THR A 2 -10.91 -33.16 -6.86
CA THR A 2 -9.54 -33.23 -7.35
C THR A 2 -9.03 -31.88 -7.86
N CYS A 3 -7.77 -31.59 -7.52
CA CYS A 3 -6.97 -30.42 -7.88
C CYS A 3 -6.79 -30.27 -9.41
N ILE A 4 -7.80 -29.75 -10.10
CA ILE A 4 -7.68 -29.38 -11.52
C ILE A 4 -7.04 -27.98 -11.67
N THR A 5 -7.07 -27.14 -10.64
CA THR A 5 -6.52 -25.77 -10.63
C THR A 5 -5.00 -25.69 -10.54
N GLY A 6 -4.35 -26.63 -9.83
CA GLY A 6 -2.88 -26.60 -9.66
C GLY A 6 -2.10 -26.84 -10.96
N LYS A 7 -2.62 -27.68 -11.86
CA LYS A 7 -1.95 -27.97 -13.13
C LYS A 7 -2.05 -26.79 -14.11
N LEU A 8 -3.21 -26.15 -14.19
CA LEU A 8 -3.38 -24.93 -15.00
C LEU A 8 -2.54 -23.78 -14.46
N PHE A 9 -2.44 -23.60 -13.14
CA PHE A 9 -1.54 -22.61 -12.53
C PHE A 9 -0.07 -22.91 -12.83
N CYS A 10 0.40 -24.15 -12.64
CA CYS A 10 1.78 -24.51 -12.94
C CYS A 10 2.12 -24.44 -14.44
N ASP A 11 1.20 -24.84 -15.31
CA ASP A 11 1.39 -24.78 -16.76
C ASP A 11 1.36 -23.32 -17.25
N TRP A 12 0.45 -22.50 -16.72
CA TRP A 12 0.41 -21.05 -16.96
C TRP A 12 1.67 -20.37 -16.45
N LEU A 13 2.07 -20.59 -15.19
CA LEU A 13 3.31 -20.07 -14.63
C LEU A 13 4.53 -20.53 -15.44
N SER A 14 4.58 -21.80 -15.84
CA SER A 14 5.70 -22.32 -16.65
C SER A 14 5.76 -21.67 -18.03
N ARG A 15 4.62 -21.31 -18.62
CA ARG A 15 4.54 -20.57 -19.89
C ARG A 15 4.97 -19.11 -19.69
N VAL A 16 4.39 -18.42 -18.71
CA VAL A 16 4.73 -17.03 -18.38
C VAL A 16 6.21 -16.90 -18.05
N ILE A 17 6.75 -17.72 -17.14
CA ILE A 17 8.18 -17.70 -16.76
C ILE A 17 9.09 -18.07 -17.94
N LYS A 18 8.68 -18.99 -18.84
CA LYS A 18 9.48 -19.34 -20.02
C LYS A 18 9.52 -18.20 -21.05
N ASP A 19 8.38 -17.57 -21.31
CA ASP A 19 8.31 -16.40 -22.18
C ASP A 19 9.12 -15.26 -21.57
N GLU A 20 9.04 -15.03 -20.26
CA GLU A 20 9.78 -13.97 -19.56
C GLU A 20 11.31 -14.20 -19.54
N ARG A 21 11.77 -15.45 -19.38
CA ARG A 21 13.21 -15.77 -19.51
C ARG A 21 13.73 -15.59 -20.94
N SER A 22 12.84 -15.56 -21.94
CA SER A 22 13.18 -15.24 -23.32
C SER A 22 13.20 -13.72 -23.60
N ILE A 23 12.69 -12.90 -22.67
CA ILE A 23 12.66 -11.43 -22.80
C ILE A 23 14.09 -10.84 -22.66
N ASN A 24 14.39 -9.97 -23.63
CA ASN A 24 15.59 -9.19 -23.86
C ASN A 24 16.35 -8.75 -22.57
N PRO A 25 17.68 -8.95 -22.48
CA PRO A 25 18.51 -8.58 -21.32
C PRO A 25 18.26 -7.18 -20.74
N ARG A 26 17.90 -6.22 -21.60
CA ARG A 26 17.57 -4.84 -21.21
C ARG A 26 16.37 -4.71 -20.27
N GLN A 27 15.43 -5.65 -20.28
CA GLN A 27 14.29 -5.65 -19.37
C GLN A 27 14.67 -6.21 -18.00
N ARG A 28 15.57 -7.21 -17.95
CA ARG A 28 16.18 -7.68 -16.70
C ARG A 28 16.98 -6.58 -16.02
N ASP A 29 17.71 -5.77 -16.78
CA ASP A 29 18.45 -4.63 -16.22
C ASP A 29 17.51 -3.58 -15.63
N ARG A 30 16.40 -3.25 -16.31
CA ARG A 30 15.37 -2.34 -15.75
C ARG A 30 14.65 -2.95 -14.54
N GLN A 31 14.45 -4.26 -14.52
CA GLN A 31 13.84 -4.96 -13.40
C GLN A 31 14.81 -5.04 -12.21
N ALA A 32 16.11 -5.23 -12.46
CA ALA A 32 17.17 -5.16 -11.46
C ALA A 32 17.35 -3.74 -10.91
N GLU A 33 17.26 -2.71 -11.75
CA GLU A 33 17.26 -1.30 -11.34
C GLU A 33 16.02 -0.95 -10.52
N ARG A 34 14.84 -1.46 -10.92
CA ARG A 34 13.61 -1.35 -10.13
C ARG A 34 13.72 -2.11 -8.82
N ARG A 35 14.31 -3.31 -8.81
CA ARG A 35 14.63 -4.07 -7.59
C ARG A 35 15.63 -3.32 -6.72
N GLY A 36 16.58 -2.57 -7.30
CA GLY A 36 17.47 -1.68 -6.55
C GLY A 36 16.74 -0.49 -5.92
N LEU A 37 15.84 0.15 -6.68
CA LEU A 37 14.95 1.19 -6.16
C LEU A 37 14.10 0.61 -5.02
N VAL A 38 13.21 -0.36 -5.33
CA VAL A 38 12.89 -1.61 -4.60
C VAL A 38 13.51 -1.84 -3.20
N SER A 39 14.82 -2.10 -3.13
CA SER A 39 15.46 -2.43 -1.85
C SER A 39 15.93 -1.16 -1.11
N VAL A 40 16.24 -0.06 -1.82
CA VAL A 40 16.82 1.18 -1.24
C VAL A 40 15.81 2.01 -0.43
N GLY A 41 14.54 2.01 -0.79
CA GLY A 41 13.46 2.69 -0.02
C GLY A 41 12.55 1.77 0.78
N VAL A 42 12.82 0.46 0.78
CA VAL A 42 12.21 -0.47 1.74
C VAL A 42 12.85 -0.19 3.09
N ARG A 43 12.15 0.61 3.90
CA ARG A 43 12.35 0.61 5.35
C ARG A 43 11.27 -0.27 5.95
N LYS A 44 11.69 -1.14 6.87
CA LYS A 44 10.87 -2.05 7.66
C LYS A 44 9.57 -1.37 8.08
N VAL A 45 8.45 -1.81 7.53
CA VAL A 45 7.14 -1.33 7.96
C VAL A 45 6.90 -1.92 9.35
N ASN A 46 7.18 -1.12 10.37
CA ASN A 46 6.59 -1.33 11.68
C ASN A 46 5.07 -1.32 11.47
N LYS A 47 4.34 -2.26 12.10
CA LYS A 47 2.87 -2.39 12.03
C LYS A 47 2.16 -1.03 12.14
N GLN A 48 1.98 -0.33 11.03
CA GLN A 48 1.38 1.00 11.00
C GLN A 48 0.03 0.87 10.32
N TYR A 49 -0.98 0.67 11.18
CA TYR A 49 -2.35 1.14 11.06
C TYR A 49 -2.75 1.68 9.69
N PHE A 50 -3.39 0.81 8.89
CA PHE A 50 -4.37 1.28 7.93
C PHE A 50 -5.52 1.95 8.70
N PRO A 51 -6.01 3.13 8.30
CA PRO A 51 -7.18 3.74 8.91
C PRO A 51 -8.44 3.06 8.36
N PHE A 52 -8.53 1.74 8.47
CA PHE A 52 -9.83 1.12 8.60
C PHE A 52 -10.10 1.20 10.10
N GLY A 53 -11.05 2.06 10.48
CA GLY A 53 -11.58 2.09 11.85
C GLY A 53 -11.76 0.65 12.31
N ARG A 54 -11.40 0.35 13.56
CA ARG A 54 -11.39 -1.00 14.15
C ARG A 54 -12.72 -1.71 13.89
N THR A 55 -12.88 -2.31 12.74
CA THR A 55 -13.94 -3.27 12.47
C THR A 55 -13.39 -4.52 13.11
N ALA A 56 -14.08 -5.00 14.15
CA ALA A 56 -13.87 -6.33 14.68
C ALA A 56 -13.68 -7.30 13.50
N ILE A 57 -12.76 -8.26 13.62
CA ILE A 57 -12.66 -9.36 12.66
C ILE A 57 -14.02 -10.06 12.71
N MET A 58 -14.95 -9.62 11.86
CA MET A 58 -16.26 -10.19 11.78
C MET A 58 -16.03 -11.56 11.16
N SER A 59 -16.37 -12.61 11.91
CA SER A 59 -16.39 -13.96 11.35
C SER A 59 -17.52 -13.99 10.31
N TYR A 60 -17.20 -13.72 9.05
CA TYR A 60 -18.16 -13.81 7.96
C TYR A 60 -18.47 -15.28 7.73
N CYS A 61 -19.69 -15.69 8.06
CA CYS A 61 -20.26 -16.94 7.56
C CYS A 61 -20.73 -16.72 6.12
N GLU A 62 -20.64 -17.75 5.27
CA GLU A 62 -21.07 -17.72 3.85
C GLU A 62 -22.48 -17.12 3.68
N ASN A 63 -23.40 -17.43 4.61
CA ASN A 63 -24.76 -16.89 4.63
C ASN A 63 -24.83 -15.36 4.79
N THR A 64 -23.90 -14.75 5.52
CA THR A 64 -23.82 -13.30 5.69
C THR A 64 -23.42 -12.65 4.38
N ILE A 65 -22.40 -13.18 3.71
CA ILE A 65 -21.94 -12.69 2.40
C ILE A 65 -23.08 -12.79 1.38
N LYS A 66 -23.79 -13.91 1.36
CA LYS A 66 -24.96 -14.12 0.49
C LYS A 66 -26.09 -13.10 0.70
N LYS A 67 -26.26 -12.60 1.93
CA LYS A 67 -27.26 -11.57 2.26
C LYS A 67 -26.83 -10.16 1.82
N MET A 68 -25.53 -9.91 1.72
CA MET A 68 -25.00 -8.64 1.21
C MET A 68 -25.21 -8.48 -0.30
N LEU A 69 -25.21 -9.59 -1.03
CA LEU A 69 -25.33 -9.59 -2.48
C LEU A 69 -26.76 -9.30 -2.96
N PRO A 70 -26.96 -8.34 -3.89
CA PRO A 70 -28.21 -8.15 -4.61
C PRO A 70 -28.65 -9.40 -5.38
N LYS A 71 -29.95 -9.51 -5.68
CA LYS A 71 -30.50 -10.66 -6.44
C LYS A 71 -29.99 -10.77 -7.88
N THR A 72 -29.40 -9.70 -8.41
CA THR A 72 -28.78 -9.64 -9.74
C THR A 72 -27.54 -10.54 -9.85
N TYR A 73 -26.85 -10.79 -8.74
CA TYR A 73 -25.73 -11.73 -8.68
C TYR A 73 -26.20 -13.18 -8.63
N LEU A 74 -25.35 -14.10 -9.06
CA LEU A 74 -25.46 -15.53 -8.76
C LEU A 74 -25.13 -15.80 -7.28
N ARG A 75 -25.96 -15.29 -6.35
CA ARG A 75 -25.64 -15.10 -4.93
C ARG A 75 -25.05 -16.33 -4.21
N LYS A 76 -25.52 -17.54 -4.53
CA LYS A 76 -24.98 -18.77 -3.92
C LYS A 76 -23.53 -19.00 -4.33
N HIS A 77 -23.25 -18.90 -5.63
CA HIS A 77 -21.93 -19.14 -6.17
C HIS A 77 -20.95 -18.05 -5.72
N VAL A 78 -21.32 -16.77 -5.90
CA VAL A 78 -20.45 -15.65 -5.54
C VAL A 78 -20.15 -15.61 -4.04
N ALA A 79 -21.14 -15.89 -3.18
CA ALA A 79 -20.89 -15.96 -1.74
C ALA A 79 -19.95 -17.10 -1.34
N HIS A 80 -20.07 -18.25 -2.00
CA HIS A 80 -19.19 -19.38 -1.76
C HIS A 80 -17.74 -19.07 -2.15
N GLU A 81 -17.52 -18.50 -3.34
CA GLU A 81 -16.17 -18.15 -3.78
C GLU A 81 -15.51 -17.08 -2.90
N ILE A 82 -16.27 -16.05 -2.50
CA ILE A 82 -15.79 -15.04 -1.54
C ILE A 82 -15.46 -15.70 -0.20
N TYR A 83 -16.30 -16.61 0.29
CA TYR A 83 -16.06 -17.31 1.54
C TYR A 83 -14.76 -18.10 1.49
N VAL A 84 -14.55 -18.90 0.43
CA VAL A 84 -13.31 -19.67 0.25
C VAL A 84 -12.10 -18.73 0.14
N ALA A 85 -12.17 -17.68 -0.69
CA ALA A 85 -11.10 -16.69 -0.81
C ALA A 85 -10.75 -16.04 0.54
N LYS A 86 -11.76 -15.66 1.34
CA LYS A 86 -11.56 -15.09 2.67
C LYS A 86 -10.93 -16.09 3.65
N THR A 87 -11.27 -17.37 3.58
CA THR A 87 -10.64 -18.40 4.44
C THR A 87 -9.16 -18.57 4.14
N CYS A 88 -8.74 -18.45 2.87
CA CYS A 88 -7.34 -18.47 2.46
C CYS A 88 -6.62 -17.15 2.77
N PHE A 89 -7.28 -16.02 2.55
CA PHE A 89 -6.71 -14.67 2.66
C PHE A 89 -7.47 -13.84 3.72
N LYS A 90 -7.06 -14.01 4.98
CA LYS A 90 -7.77 -13.48 6.15
C LYS A 90 -7.87 -11.95 6.22
N ASN A 91 -6.97 -11.23 5.55
CA ASN A 91 -6.90 -9.77 5.58
C ASN A 91 -7.73 -9.11 4.46
N ILE A 92 -8.64 -9.87 3.84
CA ILE A 92 -9.53 -9.40 2.79
C ILE A 92 -10.97 -9.42 3.30
N GLU A 93 -11.67 -8.31 3.09
CA GLU A 93 -13.01 -8.07 3.57
C GLU A 93 -13.98 -7.85 2.40
N PRO A 94 -15.10 -8.60 2.35
CA PRO A 94 -16.15 -8.34 1.38
C PRO A 94 -16.97 -7.11 1.79
N MET A 95 -17.28 -6.25 0.83
CA MET A 95 -18.06 -5.04 1.04
C MET A 95 -18.84 -4.66 -0.21
N MET A 96 -20.11 -4.27 -0.05
CA MET A 96 -20.86 -3.58 -1.11
C MET A 96 -20.43 -2.11 -1.13
N ASP A 97 -19.94 -1.63 -2.27
CA ASP A 97 -19.44 -0.27 -2.43
C ASP A 97 -19.74 0.26 -3.84
N LYS A 98 -19.66 1.58 -4.02
CA LYS A 98 -19.98 2.25 -5.27
C LYS A 98 -18.77 2.30 -6.19
N TYR A 99 -18.83 1.52 -7.26
CA TYR A 99 -17.86 1.56 -8.35
C TYR A 99 -18.20 2.67 -9.34
N VAL A 100 -17.18 3.37 -9.84
CA VAL A 100 -17.30 4.39 -10.88
C VAL A 100 -16.54 3.91 -12.11
N TYR A 101 -17.26 3.64 -13.18
CA TYR A 101 -16.69 3.24 -14.47
C TYR A 101 -16.01 4.42 -15.16
N ASN A 102 -15.18 4.12 -16.16
CA ASN A 102 -14.43 5.13 -16.91
C ASN A 102 -15.33 6.10 -17.70
N ASP A 103 -16.56 5.70 -18.02
CA ASP A 103 -17.59 6.53 -18.66
C ASP A 103 -18.31 7.46 -17.66
N GLY A 104 -17.98 7.38 -16.37
CA GLY A 104 -18.60 8.13 -15.27
C GLY A 104 -19.84 7.46 -14.67
N THR A 105 -20.31 6.34 -15.25
CA THR A 105 -21.43 5.56 -14.73
C THR A 105 -21.07 5.00 -13.35
N LYS A 106 -22.03 4.99 -12.42
CA LYS A 106 -21.83 4.50 -11.06
C LYS A 106 -22.72 3.30 -10.79
N LYS A 107 -22.17 2.27 -10.14
CA LYS A 107 -22.89 1.04 -9.81
C LYS A 107 -22.47 0.52 -8.45
N ASP A 108 -23.42 0.02 -7.66
CA ASP A 108 -23.10 -0.65 -6.40
C ASP A 108 -22.66 -2.09 -6.71
N LEU A 109 -21.39 -2.39 -6.46
CA LEU A 109 -20.76 -3.67 -6.74
C LEU A 109 -20.24 -4.33 -5.47
N MET A 110 -20.15 -5.66 -5.50
CA MET A 110 -19.43 -6.39 -4.46
C MET A 110 -17.94 -6.19 -4.66
N SER A 111 -17.22 -5.86 -3.59
CA SER A 111 -15.77 -5.71 -3.59
C SER A 111 -15.13 -6.60 -2.52
N LEU A 112 -13.90 -7.03 -2.76
CA LEU A 112 -13.02 -7.65 -1.79
C LEU A 112 -11.84 -6.72 -1.58
N THR A 113 -11.81 -6.01 -0.46
CA THR A 113 -10.79 -5.01 -0.14
C THR A 113 -9.95 -5.46 1.03
N GLY A 114 -8.63 -5.29 0.95
CA GLY A 114 -7.76 -5.77 2.01
C GLY A 114 -6.28 -5.67 1.67
N THR A 115 -5.49 -6.53 2.30
CA THR A 115 -4.05 -6.65 2.00
C THR A 115 -3.68 -8.07 1.61
N LEU A 116 -2.77 -8.18 0.64
CA LEU A 116 -2.20 -9.42 0.15
C LEU A 116 -0.76 -9.54 0.66
N PRO A 117 -0.41 -10.58 1.43
CA PRO A 117 0.98 -10.80 1.86
C PRO A 117 1.80 -11.28 0.67
N VAL A 118 2.89 -10.59 0.32
CA VAL A 118 3.75 -10.87 -0.84
C VAL A 118 5.18 -10.97 -0.37
N MET A 119 5.88 -12.03 -0.77
CA MET A 119 7.31 -12.18 -0.49
C MET A 119 8.11 -11.46 -1.57
N PHE A 120 8.98 -10.54 -1.16
CA PHE A 120 9.92 -9.82 -2.02
C PHE A 120 11.25 -9.72 -1.27
N ASP A 121 12.35 -10.16 -1.88
CA ASP A 121 13.69 -10.19 -1.25
C ASP A 121 13.68 -10.76 0.20
N ASP A 122 13.12 -11.96 0.38
CA ASP A 122 13.00 -12.67 1.67
C ASP A 122 12.18 -11.96 2.77
N GLU A 123 11.57 -10.82 2.47
CA GLU A 123 10.66 -10.12 3.38
C GLU A 123 9.20 -10.19 2.88
N THR A 124 8.24 -10.25 3.80
CA THR A 124 6.82 -10.26 3.47
C THR A 124 6.22 -8.86 3.60
N TYR A 125 5.67 -8.34 2.50
CA TYR A 125 4.99 -7.06 2.42
C TYR A 125 3.49 -7.23 2.28
N ASN A 126 2.71 -6.35 2.91
CA ASN A 126 1.26 -6.38 2.80
C ASN A 126 0.81 -5.37 1.75
N ILE A 127 0.53 -5.87 0.54
CA ILE A 127 0.14 -5.05 -0.60
C ILE A 127 -1.36 -4.79 -0.54
N PRO A 128 -1.81 -3.53 -0.43
CA PRO A 128 -3.24 -3.21 -0.38
C PRO A 128 -3.89 -3.41 -1.75
N ILE A 129 -4.98 -4.17 -1.79
CA ILE A 129 -5.70 -4.55 -3.02
C ILE A 129 -7.21 -4.37 -2.88
N CYS A 130 -7.88 -4.26 -4.02
CA CYS A 130 -9.33 -4.22 -4.13
C CYS A 130 -9.76 -4.94 -5.41
N LEU A 131 -10.57 -5.99 -5.26
CA LEU A 131 -11.16 -6.71 -6.38
C LEU A 131 -12.65 -6.36 -6.44
N TRP A 132 -13.12 -5.89 -7.59
CA TRP A 132 -14.53 -5.64 -7.85
C TRP A 132 -15.13 -6.78 -8.63
N LEU A 133 -16.28 -7.29 -8.18
CA LEU A 133 -17.04 -8.31 -8.87
C LEU A 133 -18.23 -7.65 -9.56
N GLU A 134 -18.30 -7.77 -10.88
CA GLU A 134 -19.48 -7.34 -11.63
C GLU A 134 -20.66 -8.30 -11.40
N GLU A 135 -21.88 -7.86 -11.72
CA GLU A 135 -23.09 -8.67 -11.52
C GLU A 135 -23.12 -9.95 -12.37
N ASN A 136 -22.45 -9.94 -13.52
CA ASN A 136 -22.29 -11.09 -14.41
C ASN A 136 -21.17 -12.05 -13.95
N TYR A 137 -20.43 -11.75 -12.88
CA TYR A 137 -19.46 -12.68 -12.29
C TYR A 137 -20.13 -14.04 -11.96
N PRO A 138 -19.52 -15.19 -12.31
CA PRO A 138 -18.12 -15.39 -12.76
C PRO A 138 -17.91 -15.35 -14.29
N GLN A 139 -18.88 -14.89 -15.09
CA GLN A 139 -18.72 -14.83 -16.55
C GLN A 139 -17.72 -13.76 -16.98
N SER A 140 -17.60 -12.67 -16.22
CA SER A 140 -16.54 -11.67 -16.36
C SER A 140 -15.50 -11.84 -15.25
N ALA A 141 -14.26 -11.48 -15.56
CA ALA A 141 -13.18 -11.42 -14.59
C ALA A 141 -13.42 -10.29 -13.56
N PRO A 142 -12.91 -10.44 -12.33
CA PRO A 142 -12.87 -9.34 -11.36
C PRO A 142 -12.05 -8.15 -11.87
N ILE A 143 -12.51 -6.93 -11.61
CA ILE A 143 -11.71 -5.71 -11.87
C ILE A 143 -10.81 -5.47 -10.67
N CYS A 144 -9.50 -5.62 -10.86
CA CYS A 144 -8.53 -5.63 -9.76
C CYS A 144 -7.74 -4.32 -9.72
N TYR A 145 -7.56 -3.76 -8.52
CA TYR A 145 -6.76 -2.57 -8.26
C TYR A 145 -5.81 -2.77 -7.09
N VAL A 146 -4.65 -2.14 -7.18
CA VAL A 146 -3.77 -1.89 -6.05
C VAL A 146 -4.15 -0.54 -5.44
N ARG A 147 -4.29 -0.48 -4.11
CA ARG A 147 -4.76 0.70 -3.37
C ARG A 147 -3.63 1.29 -2.53
N PRO A 148 -2.69 2.05 -3.10
CA PRO A 148 -1.54 2.56 -2.36
C PRO A 148 -1.97 3.40 -1.15
N THR A 149 -1.22 3.29 -0.05
CA THR A 149 -1.34 4.25 1.06
C THR A 149 -0.69 5.58 0.69
N ARG A 150 -0.80 6.60 1.54
CA ARG A 150 -0.16 7.92 1.33
C ARG A 150 1.37 7.82 1.20
N GLU A 151 1.96 6.79 1.79
CA GLU A 151 3.39 6.55 1.77
C GLU A 151 3.81 5.67 0.59
N MET A 152 2.89 5.30 -0.30
CA MET A 152 3.15 4.43 -1.44
C MET A 152 2.92 5.14 -2.77
N VAL A 153 3.64 4.69 -3.80
CA VAL A 153 3.49 5.12 -5.20
C VAL A 153 3.25 3.88 -6.06
N ILE A 154 2.34 3.98 -7.03
CA ILE A 154 2.11 2.91 -7.99
C ILE A 154 3.30 2.82 -8.95
N LEU A 155 3.85 1.62 -9.10
CA LEU A 155 4.85 1.30 -10.10
C LEU A 155 4.15 0.81 -11.36
N ARG A 156 4.07 1.68 -12.37
CA ARG A 156 3.56 1.29 -13.69
C ARG A 156 4.49 0.24 -14.32
N GLY A 157 3.92 -0.84 -14.84
CA GLY A 157 4.64 -1.91 -15.54
C GLY A 157 3.70 -2.70 -16.43
N ASP A 158 4.18 -3.86 -16.89
CA ASP A 158 3.40 -4.71 -17.79
C ASP A 158 2.13 -5.26 -17.12
N TYR A 159 2.20 -5.46 -15.80
CA TYR A 159 1.10 -6.04 -15.01
C TYR A 159 0.31 -5.01 -14.18
N THR A 160 0.64 -3.72 -14.25
CA THR A 160 -0.01 -2.68 -13.45
C THR A 160 -0.04 -1.34 -14.20
N SER A 161 -1.24 -0.82 -14.40
CA SER A 161 -1.51 0.47 -15.02
C SER A 161 -1.17 1.64 -14.09
N SER A 162 -1.06 2.85 -14.65
CA SER A 162 -0.77 4.09 -13.87
C SER A 162 -1.83 4.45 -12.84
N ASN A 163 -3.07 4.00 -13.02
CA ASN A 163 -4.16 4.17 -12.06
C ASN A 163 -4.21 3.05 -11.00
N GLY A 164 -3.27 2.11 -11.02
CA GLY A 164 -3.21 0.98 -10.10
C GLY A 164 -4.07 -0.21 -10.53
N GLN A 165 -4.70 -0.18 -11.71
CA GLN A 165 -5.42 -1.35 -12.24
C GLN A 165 -4.43 -2.47 -12.57
N VAL A 166 -4.73 -3.67 -12.10
CA VAL A 166 -3.93 -4.88 -12.29
C VAL A 166 -4.29 -5.49 -13.65
N GLN A 167 -3.28 -5.78 -14.46
CA GLN A 167 -3.40 -6.28 -15.83
C GLN A 167 -2.62 -7.60 -15.95
N LEU A 168 -3.21 -8.69 -15.47
CA LEU A 168 -2.57 -10.01 -15.47
C LEU A 168 -3.12 -10.85 -16.62
N PRO A 169 -2.30 -11.68 -17.29
CA PRO A 169 -2.80 -12.60 -18.32
C PRO A 169 -3.90 -13.53 -17.79
N TYR A 170 -3.85 -13.91 -16.51
CA TYR A 170 -4.91 -14.69 -15.86
C TYR A 170 -6.29 -13.98 -15.84
N LEU A 171 -6.30 -12.64 -15.78
CA LEU A 171 -7.54 -11.85 -15.89
C LEU A 171 -8.01 -11.74 -17.35
N GLU A 172 -7.06 -11.65 -18.30
CA GLU A 172 -7.35 -11.56 -19.73
C GLU A 172 -7.91 -12.88 -20.30
N GLU A 173 -7.39 -14.01 -19.82
CA GLU A 173 -7.80 -15.37 -20.22
C GLU A 173 -8.87 -15.96 -19.29
N TRP A 174 -9.53 -15.13 -18.48
CA TRP A 174 -10.51 -15.58 -17.49
C TRP A 174 -11.65 -16.39 -18.11
N LYS A 175 -11.89 -17.58 -17.57
CA LYS A 175 -12.98 -18.47 -17.99
C LYS A 175 -13.79 -18.93 -16.79
N SER A 176 -15.09 -18.67 -16.85
CA SER A 176 -16.06 -19.15 -15.87
C SER A 176 -15.98 -20.68 -15.72
N GLY A 177 -15.77 -21.16 -14.49
CA GLY A 177 -15.65 -22.59 -14.17
C GLY A 177 -14.24 -23.18 -14.27
N GLU A 178 -13.29 -22.46 -14.88
CA GLU A 178 -11.86 -22.80 -14.86
C GLU A 178 -11.06 -21.87 -13.95
N CYS A 179 -11.45 -20.59 -13.90
CA CYS A 179 -10.84 -19.56 -13.07
C CYS A 179 -11.65 -19.29 -11.81
N ASP A 180 -10.96 -19.04 -10.70
CA ASP A 180 -11.55 -18.70 -9.40
C ASP A 180 -10.77 -17.56 -8.67
N LEU A 181 -11.37 -17.00 -7.62
CA LEU A 181 -10.79 -15.90 -6.83
C LEU A 181 -9.54 -16.30 -6.03
N VAL A 182 -9.46 -17.54 -5.55
CA VAL A 182 -8.32 -18.01 -4.74
C VAL A 182 -7.09 -18.07 -5.61
N THR A 183 -7.21 -18.70 -6.78
CA THR A 183 -6.17 -18.82 -7.78
C THR A 183 -5.76 -17.44 -8.29
N LEU A 184 -6.70 -16.53 -8.54
CA LEU A 184 -6.38 -15.14 -8.89
C LEU A 184 -5.51 -14.46 -7.82
N LEU A 185 -5.88 -14.56 -6.54
CA LEU A 185 -5.12 -13.98 -5.44
C LEU A 185 -3.73 -14.61 -5.29
N GLN A 186 -3.59 -15.91 -5.54
CA GLN A 186 -2.30 -16.61 -5.57
C GLN A 186 -1.43 -16.14 -6.75
N VAL A 187 -2.01 -15.98 -7.94
CA VAL A 187 -1.32 -15.41 -9.11
C VAL A 187 -0.84 -13.99 -8.78
N MET A 188 -1.70 -13.15 -8.21
CA MET A 188 -1.30 -11.80 -7.77
C MET A 188 -0.17 -11.85 -6.74
N GLN A 189 -0.25 -12.75 -5.76
CA GLN A 189 0.76 -12.91 -4.72
C GLN A 189 2.13 -13.29 -5.31
N PHE A 190 2.14 -14.22 -6.26
CA PHE A 190 3.34 -14.64 -6.96
C PHE A 190 3.91 -13.52 -7.83
N MET A 191 3.08 -12.94 -8.71
CA MET A 191 3.52 -11.92 -9.67
C MET A 191 4.03 -10.66 -8.98
N PHE A 192 3.40 -10.23 -7.89
CA PHE A 192 3.88 -9.07 -7.13
C PHE A 192 5.19 -9.33 -6.38
N GLY A 193 5.60 -10.59 -6.20
CA GLY A 193 6.90 -10.94 -5.63
C GLY A 193 8.06 -10.70 -6.61
N ASP A 194 7.83 -10.87 -7.91
CA ASP A 194 8.84 -10.55 -8.94
C ASP A 194 8.68 -9.14 -9.54
N PHE A 195 7.45 -8.64 -9.54
CA PHE A 195 7.06 -7.35 -10.11
C PHE A 195 6.21 -6.55 -9.11
N PRO A 196 6.85 -5.93 -8.10
CA PRO A 196 6.14 -5.14 -7.11
C PRO A 196 5.31 -4.03 -7.77
N PRO A 197 3.99 -3.94 -7.49
CA PRO A 197 3.11 -2.94 -8.10
C PRO A 197 3.17 -1.59 -7.39
N VAL A 198 3.80 -1.53 -6.21
CA VAL A 198 3.92 -0.31 -5.40
C VAL A 198 5.31 -0.17 -4.81
N TRP A 199 5.65 1.09 -4.53
CA TRP A 199 6.92 1.51 -3.95
C TRP A 199 6.70 2.42 -2.75
N MET A 200 7.54 2.32 -1.71
CA MET A 200 7.48 3.23 -0.56
C MET A 200 8.17 4.56 -0.90
N GLN A 201 7.48 5.68 -0.69
CA GLN A 201 8.10 6.99 -0.79
C GLN A 201 9.15 7.17 0.29
N PRO A 202 10.35 7.70 -0.04
CA PRO A 202 11.29 8.15 0.97
C PRO A 202 10.60 9.20 1.84
N ARG A 203 10.45 8.93 3.14
CA ARG A 203 10.03 9.97 4.08
C ARG A 203 11.10 11.07 4.06
N SER A 204 10.72 12.29 3.67
CA SER A 204 11.50 13.46 4.02
C SER A 204 11.50 13.53 5.55
N GLU A 205 12.65 13.31 6.18
CA GLU A 205 12.79 13.67 7.58
C GLU A 205 12.49 15.18 7.67
N PRO A 206 11.65 15.63 8.61
CA PRO A 206 11.55 17.06 8.88
C PRO A 206 12.95 17.51 9.26
N GLU A 207 13.51 18.36 8.41
CA GLU A 207 14.80 19.00 8.51
C GLU A 207 14.99 19.53 9.94
N ARG A 208 15.68 18.75 10.79
CA ARG A 208 16.20 19.22 12.09
C ARG A 208 17.46 20.07 11.85
N ALA A 209 17.44 20.94 10.85
CA ALA A 209 18.54 21.82 10.51
C ALA A 209 18.06 23.29 10.51
N SER A 210 17.82 23.84 11.70
CA SER A 210 17.88 25.30 11.90
C SER A 210 18.10 25.76 13.34
N CYS A 211 18.61 24.91 14.25
CA CYS A 211 18.99 25.38 15.61
C CYS A 211 20.46 25.18 16.00
N GLN A 212 21.29 24.47 15.21
CA GLN A 212 22.68 24.22 15.61
C GLN A 212 23.71 25.24 15.10
N GLN A 213 23.33 26.21 14.26
CA GLN A 213 24.28 27.23 13.78
C GLN A 213 24.39 28.49 14.67
N GLN A 214 23.62 28.61 15.76
CA GLN A 214 23.68 29.78 16.65
C GLN A 214 24.65 29.66 17.83
N PHE A 215 25.29 28.52 18.07
CA PHE A 215 26.18 28.32 19.23
C PHE A 215 27.68 28.43 18.94
N HIS A 216 28.08 28.96 17.77
CA HIS A 216 29.50 29.23 17.46
C HIS A 216 29.82 30.72 17.32
N ARG A 217 29.21 31.58 18.15
CA ARG A 217 29.74 32.92 18.40
C ARG A 217 30.45 32.90 19.74
N GLN A 218 31.78 32.86 19.71
CA GLN A 218 32.59 33.05 20.92
C GLN A 218 32.22 34.38 21.59
N PRO A 219 31.97 34.41 22.90
CA PRO A 219 32.05 35.66 23.65
C PRO A 219 33.53 35.94 23.92
N GLU A 220 34.05 37.06 23.41
CA GLU A 220 35.30 37.62 23.91
C GLU A 220 35.07 38.04 25.37
N VAL A 221 35.54 37.22 26.30
CA VAL A 221 35.44 37.50 27.74
C VAL A 221 36.53 38.50 28.11
N LEU A 222 36.19 39.80 28.13
CA LEU A 222 37.03 40.79 28.80
C LEU A 222 36.69 40.79 30.29
N ALA A 223 37.48 40.05 31.07
CA ALA A 223 37.33 39.97 32.52
C ALA A 223 37.63 41.34 33.18
N LYS A 224 36.67 41.87 33.96
CA LYS A 224 36.99 42.77 35.07
C LYS A 224 36.88 41.97 36.37
N ARG A 225 37.85 42.20 37.26
CA ARG A 225 37.79 41.83 38.68
C ARG A 225 36.50 42.44 39.25
N ASP A 226 35.98 41.88 40.34
CA ASP A 226 34.76 42.34 41.02
C ASP A 226 33.48 41.54 40.64
N GLY A 227 33.61 40.22 40.44
CA GLY A 227 32.70 39.22 41.04
C GLY A 227 31.18 39.26 40.83
N SER A 228 30.62 40.11 39.94
CA SER A 228 29.19 40.21 39.70
C SER A 228 28.85 39.85 38.25
N SER A 229 27.97 38.85 38.07
CA SER A 229 27.48 38.41 36.76
C SER A 229 26.07 38.94 36.51
N TYR A 230 25.88 39.70 35.43
CA TYR A 230 24.55 40.02 34.91
C TYR A 230 24.36 39.33 33.55
N LEU A 231 23.24 38.65 33.37
CA LEU A 231 22.81 38.10 32.08
C LEU A 231 22.17 39.22 31.26
N SER A 232 22.84 39.68 30.20
CA SER A 232 22.26 40.61 29.23
C SER A 232 21.37 39.83 28.25
N VAL A 233 20.05 39.90 28.42
CA VAL A 233 19.09 39.46 27.40
C VAL A 233 18.83 40.66 26.47
N PRO A 234 18.98 40.53 25.14
CA PRO A 234 18.63 41.61 24.22
C PRO A 234 17.11 41.79 24.18
N ARG A 235 16.61 43.03 24.32
CA ARG A 235 15.26 43.41 23.87
C ARG A 235 15.37 44.15 22.54
N ASP A 236 14.36 43.95 21.71
CA ASP A 236 14.33 44.35 20.29
C ASP A 236 14.07 45.84 20.03
N ASP A 237 13.88 46.67 21.06
CA ASP A 237 13.49 48.07 20.88
C ASP A 237 14.49 49.00 21.58
N GLY A 238 15.39 49.58 20.78
CA GLY A 238 16.53 50.37 21.22
C GLY A 238 16.18 51.74 21.82
N GLN A 239 15.71 51.79 23.07
CA GLN A 239 15.69 53.04 23.83
C GLN A 239 15.96 52.84 25.34
N PRO A 240 16.84 53.65 25.96
CA PRO A 240 17.17 53.49 27.37
C PRO A 240 16.14 54.20 28.27
N PHE A 241 15.79 53.56 29.38
CA PHE A 241 15.22 54.26 30.54
C PHE A 241 16.26 54.22 31.67
N LEU A 242 16.68 55.41 32.10
CA LEU A 242 17.32 55.63 33.38
C LEU A 242 16.24 55.52 34.44
N GLN A 243 16.34 54.55 35.36
CA GLN A 243 15.68 54.71 36.63
C GLN A 243 16.57 54.19 37.75
N GLU A 244 16.96 55.16 38.56
CA GLU A 244 17.80 55.03 39.74
C GLU A 244 17.18 54.10 40.77
N HIS A 245 18.08 53.47 41.49
CA HIS A 245 17.87 52.63 42.65
C HIS A 245 17.04 53.37 43.70
N GLU A 246 16.06 52.69 44.29
CA GLU A 246 15.78 52.87 45.71
C GLU A 246 15.02 51.65 46.26
N THR A 247 15.73 50.89 47.09
CA THR A 247 15.18 49.98 48.10
C THR A 247 14.62 50.79 49.26
N ASN A 248 13.44 50.45 49.76
CA ASN A 248 13.22 50.36 51.20
C ASN A 248 11.93 49.60 51.57
N CYS A 249 12.10 48.72 52.56
CA CYS A 249 11.18 48.09 53.53
C CYS A 249 9.74 47.77 53.12
#